data_AF-A0A0B6Y3P0-F1
#
_entry.id   AF-A0A0B6Y3P0-F1
#
_cell.length_a   1.000
_cell.length_b   1.000
_cell.length_c   1.000
_cell.angle_alpha   90.00
_cell.angle_beta   90.00
_cell.angle_gamma   90.00
#
_symmetry.space_group_name_H-M   'P 1'
#
loop_
_entity.id
_entity.type
_entity.pdbx_description
1 polymer ?
#
loop_
_entity_poly.entity_id
_entity_poly.type
_entity_poly.pdbx_seq_one_letter_code
_entity_poly.pdbx_strand_id
1 'polypeptide(L)'
;EVKYAVREYACRAIDVIARRTRLSFVNVHAAQEALPKVVEMMAKELGWNEETKKAELAHAERYLRTEMGLDIKRLTVKDDPLNFTKDEINHYVRRFKTLDVDNKG
;
A
#
# COMPACT_ATOMS: atom_id res chain seq x y z
N GLU A 1 14.50 -9.69 12.21
CA GLU A 1 13.12 -9.53 11.69
C GLU A 1 12.73 -10.56 10.62
N VAL A 2 13.15 -10.47 9.35
CA VAL A 2 12.62 -11.35 8.28
C VAL A 2 12.75 -12.86 8.58
N LYS A 3 13.93 -13.31 9.03
CA LYS A 3 14.14 -14.72 9.42
C LYS A 3 13.25 -15.16 10.57
N TYR A 4 13.01 -14.26 11.52
CA TYR A 4 12.15 -14.53 12.67
C TYR A 4 10.69 -14.65 12.24
N ALA A 5 10.23 -13.74 11.38
CA ALA A 5 8.89 -13.78 10.78
C ALA A 5 8.62 -15.09 10.03
N VAL A 6 9.60 -15.61 9.27
CA VAL A 6 9.47 -16.89 8.57
C VAL A 6 9.26 -18.06 9.56
N ARG A 7 10.00 -18.07 10.67
CA ARG A 7 9.80 -19.06 11.75
C ARG A 7 8.42 -18.93 12.42
N GLU A 8 7.86 -17.73 12.42
CA GLU A 8 6.49 -17.45 12.84
C GLU A 8 5.47 -17.52 11.69
N TYR A 9 5.68 -18.44 10.74
CA TYR A 9 4.74 -18.76 9.66
C TYR A 9 4.46 -17.61 8.66
N ALA A 10 5.40 -16.70 8.45
CA ALA A 10 5.36 -15.80 7.29
C ALA A 10 5.73 -16.59 6.03
N CYS A 11 4.74 -16.93 5.21
CA CYS A 11 4.89 -17.77 4.02
C CYS A 11 4.86 -16.96 2.72
N ARG A 12 4.50 -15.67 2.77
CA ARG A 12 4.45 -14.77 1.61
C ARG A 12 5.26 -13.50 1.88
N ALA A 13 5.81 -12.89 0.83
CA ALA A 13 6.55 -11.63 0.97
C ALA A 13 5.71 -10.53 1.65
N ILE A 14 4.41 -10.49 1.35
CA ILE A 14 3.43 -9.55 1.94
C ILE A 14 3.30 -9.72 3.46
N ASP A 15 3.38 -10.95 3.98
CA ASP A 15 3.30 -11.19 5.43
C ASP A 15 4.39 -10.43 6.18
N VAL A 16 5.57 -10.35 5.56
CA VAL A 16 6.71 -9.63 6.13
C VAL A 16 6.53 -8.12 5.98
N ILE A 17 6.37 -7.62 4.74
CA ILE A 17 6.37 -6.17 4.47
C ILE A 17 5.13 -5.44 5.02
N ALA A 18 3.98 -6.12 5.13
CA ALA A 18 2.72 -5.52 5.54
C ALA A 18 2.33 -5.89 6.98
N ARG A 19 2.37 -7.18 7.37
CA ARG A 19 1.80 -7.61 8.65
C ARG A 19 2.81 -7.59 9.79
N ARG A 20 4.04 -8.06 9.54
CA ARG A 20 5.09 -8.20 10.58
C ARG A 20 5.86 -6.90 10.81
N THR A 21 6.26 -6.21 9.74
CA THR A 21 7.02 -4.95 9.88
C THR A 21 6.15 -3.70 9.66
N ARG A 22 5.01 -3.84 8.97
CA ARG A 22 4.16 -2.73 8.53
C ARG A 22 4.89 -1.67 7.70
N LEU A 23 6.03 -2.00 7.10
CA LEU A 23 6.83 -1.08 6.30
C LEU A 23 6.01 -0.49 5.13
N SER A 24 5.16 -1.30 4.50
CA SER A 24 4.31 -0.84 3.39
C SER A 24 3.28 0.21 3.80
N PHE A 25 2.83 0.20 5.06
CA PHE A 25 1.90 1.19 5.59
C PHE A 25 2.59 2.51 5.96
N VAL A 26 3.83 2.43 6.45
CA VAL A 26 4.58 3.62 6.88
C VAL A 26 5.23 4.32 5.68
N ASN A 27 5.83 3.56 4.76
CA ASN A 27 6.49 4.10 3.58
C ASN A 27 6.51 3.07 2.44
N VAL A 28 5.64 3.28 1.47
CA VAL A 28 5.49 2.40 0.30
C VAL A 28 6.73 2.37 -0.60
N HIS A 29 7.47 3.48 -0.71
CA HIS A 29 8.69 3.54 -1.51
C HIS A 29 9.84 2.77 -0.85
N ALA A 30 10.02 2.95 0.46
CA ALA A 30 10.99 2.15 1.23
C ALA A 30 10.63 0.65 1.21
N ALA A 31 9.34 0.31 1.24
CA ALA A 31 8.88 -1.06 1.08
C ALA A 31 9.23 -1.63 -0.30
N GLN A 32 9.06 -0.85 -1.37
CA GLN A 32 9.44 -1.26 -2.73
C GLN A 32 10.95 -1.50 -2.85
N GLU A 33 11.77 -0.61 -2.33
CA GLU A 33 13.23 -0.74 -2.35
C GLU A 33 13.72 -1.94 -1.53
N ALA A 34 13.09 -2.21 -0.39
CA ALA A 34 13.45 -3.33 0.47
C ALA A 34 12.97 -4.69 -0.06
N LEU A 35 11.91 -4.72 -0.87
CA LEU A 35 11.21 -5.93 -1.30
C LEU A 35 12.13 -7.00 -1.95
N PRO A 36 13.05 -6.67 -2.89
CA PRO A 36 13.95 -7.67 -3.48
C PRO A 36 14.82 -8.36 -2.43
N LYS A 37 15.30 -7.60 -1.44
CA LYS A 37 16.14 -8.14 -0.37
C LYS A 37 15.33 -9.02 0.58
N VAL A 38 14.09 -8.65 0.89
CA VAL A 38 13.16 -9.45 1.70
C VAL A 38 12.87 -10.79 1.02
N VAL A 39 12.50 -10.77 -0.28
CA VAL A 39 12.22 -11.99 -1.06
C VAL A 39 13.45 -12.89 -1.12
N GLU A 40 14.64 -12.34 -1.32
CA GLU A 40 15.90 -13.11 -1.33
C GLU A 40 16.18 -13.77 0.03
N MET A 41 15.91 -13.09 1.15
CA MET A 41 16.05 -13.68 2.48
C MET A 41 15.01 -14.76 2.73
N MET A 42 13.74 -14.54 2.35
CA MET A 42 12.68 -15.53 2.49
C MET A 42 12.94 -16.77 1.62
N ALA A 43 13.44 -16.58 0.39
CA ALA A 43 13.78 -17.67 -0.50
C ALA A 43 14.83 -18.62 0.09
N LYS A 44 15.83 -18.07 0.79
CA LYS A 44 16.85 -18.88 1.48
C LYS A 44 16.28 -19.67 2.65
N GLU A 45 15.39 -19.08 3.42
CA GLU A 45 14.82 -19.72 4.61
C GLU A 45 13.71 -20.73 4.25
N LEU A 46 12.97 -20.51 3.14
CA LEU A 46 11.85 -21.35 2.70
C LEU A 46 12.19 -22.28 1.51
N GLY A 47 13.40 -22.20 0.96
CA GLY A 47 13.84 -23.02 -0.16
C GLY A 47 13.16 -22.67 -1.50
N TRP A 48 12.83 -21.42 -1.74
CA TRP A 48 12.18 -21.00 -2.99
C TRP A 48 13.13 -21.07 -4.19
N ASN A 49 12.59 -21.55 -5.31
CA ASN A 49 13.27 -21.47 -6.60
C ASN A 49 13.11 -20.07 -7.24
N GLU A 50 13.83 -19.82 -8.34
CA GLU A 50 13.79 -18.54 -9.03
C GLU A 50 12.39 -18.18 -9.58
N GLU A 51 11.59 -19.18 -9.96
CA GLU A 51 10.22 -18.96 -10.41
C GLU A 51 9.33 -18.43 -9.28
N THR A 52 9.42 -19.05 -8.10
CA THR A 52 8.69 -18.65 -6.89
C THR A 52 9.14 -17.28 -6.42
N LYS A 53 10.44 -16.98 -6.44
CA LYS A 53 10.96 -15.64 -6.16
C LYS A 53 10.35 -14.58 -7.06
N LYS A 54 10.32 -14.83 -8.38
CA LYS A 54 9.72 -13.91 -9.36
C LYS A 54 8.21 -13.75 -9.12
N ALA A 55 7.50 -14.83 -8.83
CA ALA A 55 6.07 -14.80 -8.54
C ALA A 55 5.77 -13.98 -7.27
N GLU A 56 6.50 -14.21 -6.18
CA GLU A 56 6.34 -13.46 -4.92
C GLU A 56 6.68 -11.98 -5.09
N LEU A 57 7.75 -11.67 -5.82
CA LEU A 57 8.14 -10.29 -6.09
C LEU A 57 7.08 -9.57 -6.92
N ALA A 58 6.60 -10.17 -8.01
CA ALA A 58 5.55 -9.60 -8.84
C ALA A 58 4.23 -9.42 -8.07
N HIS A 59 3.88 -10.38 -7.20
CA HIS A 59 2.69 -10.33 -6.37
C HIS A 59 2.78 -9.20 -5.33
N ALA A 60 3.89 -9.11 -4.61
CA ALA A 60 4.11 -8.05 -3.63
C ALA A 60 4.23 -6.66 -4.27
N GLU A 61 4.86 -6.54 -5.44
CA GLU A 61 4.86 -5.28 -6.20
C GLU A 61 3.46 -4.84 -6.60
N ARG A 62 2.62 -5.77 -7.07
CA ARG A 62 1.22 -5.48 -7.40
C ARG A 62 0.49 -4.95 -6.17
N TYR A 63 0.64 -5.62 -5.03
CA TYR A 63 0.08 -5.18 -3.75
C TYR A 63 0.51 -3.76 -3.38
N LEU A 64 1.80 -3.42 -3.52
CA LEU A 64 2.28 -2.06 -3.25
C LEU A 64 1.64 -1.02 -4.17
N ARG A 65 1.46 -1.33 -5.46
CA ARG A 65 0.83 -0.45 -6.46
C ARG A 65 -0.66 -0.26 -6.22
N THR A 66 -1.40 -1.34 -6.00
CA THR A 66 -2.87 -1.32 -5.96
C THR A 66 -3.44 -1.00 -4.58
N GLU A 67 -2.79 -1.45 -3.51
CA GLU A 67 -3.35 -1.37 -2.15
C GLU A 67 -2.63 -0.36 -1.27
N MET A 68 -1.31 -0.19 -1.42
CA MET A 68 -0.49 0.68 -0.56
C MET A 68 -0.16 2.04 -1.19
N GLY A 69 -0.66 2.29 -2.40
CA GLY A 69 -0.63 3.61 -3.00
C GLY A 69 0.67 4.03 -3.66
N LEU A 70 1.52 3.07 -4.07
CA LEU A 70 2.80 3.37 -4.72
C LEU A 70 2.65 4.24 -5.98
N ASP A 71 1.57 4.04 -6.74
CA ASP A 71 1.27 4.79 -7.96
C ASP A 71 0.25 5.93 -7.75
N ILE A 72 -0.12 6.28 -6.51
CA ILE A 72 -1.14 7.32 -6.25
C ILE A 72 -0.79 8.62 -6.96
N LYS A 73 0.46 9.09 -6.88
CA LYS A 73 0.88 10.33 -7.57
C LYS A 73 0.69 10.26 -9.08
N ARG A 74 0.85 9.10 -9.71
CA ARG A 74 0.61 8.94 -11.15
C ARG A 74 -0.87 8.91 -11.49
N LEU A 75 -1.69 8.31 -10.61
CA LEU A 75 -3.14 8.23 -10.78
C LEU A 75 -3.83 9.58 -10.53
N THR A 76 -3.35 10.38 -9.57
CA THR A 76 -3.92 11.69 -9.24
C THR A 76 -3.52 12.79 -10.23
N VAL A 77 -2.45 12.61 -11.00
CA VAL A 77 -2.02 13.57 -12.05
C VAL A 77 -2.81 13.37 -13.36
N LYS A 78 -3.65 12.32 -13.46
CA LYS A 78 -4.80 12.43 -14.36
C LYS A 78 -5.76 13.42 -13.73
N ASP A 79 -5.57 14.69 -14.09
CA ASP A 79 -6.51 15.80 -13.89
C ASP A 79 -7.84 15.47 -14.62
N ASP A 80 -8.58 14.49 -14.13
CA ASP A 80 -10.04 14.55 -14.23
C ASP A 80 -10.45 15.45 -13.07
N PRO A 81 -10.64 16.76 -13.29
CA PRO A 81 -11.15 17.61 -12.23
C PRO A 81 -12.48 17.01 -11.79
N LEU A 82 -12.58 16.68 -10.49
CA LEU A 82 -13.86 16.51 -9.80
C LEU A 82 -14.58 17.87 -9.84
N ASN A 83 -15.05 18.24 -11.03
CA ASN A 83 -15.78 19.46 -11.29
C ASN A 83 -17.20 19.22 -10.80
N PHE A 84 -17.41 19.51 -9.52
CA PHE A 84 -18.76 19.70 -9.02
C PHE A 84 -19.36 20.93 -9.70
N THR A 85 -20.61 20.82 -10.11
CA THR A 85 -21.40 21.99 -10.49
C THR A 85 -21.51 22.93 -9.30
N LYS A 86 -21.72 24.23 -9.55
CA LYS A 86 -21.93 25.22 -8.46
C LYS A 86 -23.07 24.79 -7.53
N ASP A 87 -24.09 24.12 -8.05
CA ASP A 87 -25.24 23.65 -7.28
C ASP A 87 -24.87 22.48 -6.36
N GLU A 88 -24.06 21.53 -6.84
CA GLU A 88 -23.53 20.44 -6.00
C GLU A 88 -22.62 20.97 -4.90
N ILE A 89 -21.73 21.91 -5.22
CA ILE A 89 -20.88 22.56 -4.21
C ILE A 89 -21.74 23.22 -3.13
N ASN A 90 -22.73 24.01 -3.54
CA ASN A 90 -23.64 24.67 -2.61
C ASN A 90 -24.44 23.67 -1.75
N HIS A 91 -24.86 22.54 -2.35
CA HIS A 91 -25.55 21.47 -1.66
C HIS A 91 -24.66 20.85 -0.57
N TYR A 92 -23.43 20.46 -0.91
CA TYR A 92 -22.49 19.85 0.03
C TYR A 92 -22.04 20.82 1.12
N VAL A 93 -21.79 22.10 0.78
CA VAL A 93 -21.44 23.14 1.76
C VAL A 93 -22.57 23.36 2.77
N ARG A 94 -23.83 23.43 2.32
CA ARG A 94 -24.98 23.55 3.25
C ARG A 94 -25.08 22.34 4.15
N ARG A 95 -24.99 21.14 3.58
CA ARG A 95 -25.05 19.89 4.33
C ARG A 95 -23.93 19.80 5.36
N PHE A 96 -22.71 20.19 5.00
CA PHE A 96 -21.57 20.24 5.90
C PHE A 96 -21.81 21.19 7.07
N LYS A 97 -22.26 22.42 6.81
CA LYS A 97 -22.57 23.40 7.86
C LYS A 97 -23.67 22.95 8.82
N THR A 98 -24.63 22.16 8.35
CA THR A 98 -25.64 21.56 9.24
C THR A 98 -25.04 20.49 10.16
N LEU A 99 -24.00 19.78 9.71
CA LEU A 99 -23.34 18.73 10.48
C LEU A 99 -22.23 19.29 11.41
N ASP A 100 -21.53 20.33 10.97
CA ASP A 100 -20.47 21.01 11.72
C ASP A 100 -21.04 22.10 12.64
N VAL A 101 -21.87 21.67 13.59
CA VAL A 101 -22.57 22.55 14.53
C VAL A 101 -21.58 23.37 15.38
N ASP A 102 -20.44 22.78 15.70
CA ASP A 102 -19.39 23.40 16.52
C ASP A 102 -18.38 24.21 15.70
N ASN A 103 -18.51 24.24 14.36
CA ASN A 103 -17.61 24.91 13.43
C ASN A 103 -16.13 24.52 13.63
N LYS A 104 -15.91 23.21 13.85
CA LYS A 104 -14.60 22.58 14.12
C LYS A 104 -14.00 21.92 12.89
N GLY A 105 -14.62 22.11 11.71
CA GLY A 105 -14.21 21.55 10.43
C GLY A 105 -12.71 21.59 10.15
#